data_AF-A0A1C5K046-F1
#
_entry.id   AF-A0A1C5K046-F1
#
_cell.length_a   1.000
_cell.length_b   1.000
_cell.length_c   1.000
_cell.angle_alpha   90.00
_cell.angle_beta   90.00
_cell.angle_gamma   90.00
#
_symmetry.space_group_name_H-M   'P 1'
#
loop_
_entity.id
_entity.type
_entity.pdbx_description
1 polymer ?
#
loop_
_entity_poly.entity_id
_entity_poly.type
_entity_poly.pdbx_seq_one_letter_code
_entity_poly.pdbx_strand_id
1 'polypeptide(L)'
;MVVPPDNPDDPNYPDFEYTLLCCTNCREASLQVREHWVFDTPNEIPKFVYPARRQLSTDVPAELRREFEEARTCFEAKAYTATVVMVRRTLEGIGVDNDINDRPLARQIERMKTEGLIDNSIAEWADSLRALGNQGAHFTGRQVSREDANDALDFAEALLDHIYVYKKRFEEFRKRNEAKPASPPVRS
;
A
#
# COMPACT_ATOMS: atom_id res chain seq x y z
N MET A 1 -23.70 -7.93 -0.93
CA MET A 1 -25.08 -7.80 -0.45
C MET A 1 -25.12 -8.61 0.84
N VAL A 2 -25.07 -7.95 2.00
CA VAL A 2 -25.18 -8.64 3.29
C VAL A 2 -26.64 -9.03 3.43
N VAL A 3 -26.92 -10.33 3.53
CA VAL A 3 -28.27 -10.84 3.76
C VAL A 3 -28.59 -10.52 5.23
N PRO A 4 -29.64 -9.74 5.53
CA PRO A 4 -30.01 -9.48 6.92
C PRO A 4 -30.37 -10.81 7.60
N PRO A 5 -30.05 -10.98 8.89
CA PRO A 5 -30.36 -12.21 9.60
C PRO A 5 -31.87 -12.46 9.63
N ASP A 6 -32.26 -13.74 9.54
CA ASP A 6 -33.66 -14.17 9.62
C ASP A 6 -34.30 -13.84 10.98
N ASN A 7 -33.48 -13.58 12.01
CA ASN A 7 -33.90 -13.13 13.33
C ASN A 7 -33.07 -11.90 13.75
N PRO A 8 -33.67 -10.71 13.89
CA PRO A 8 -32.97 -9.50 14.32
C PRO A 8 -32.52 -9.53 15.79
N ASP A 9 -33.02 -10.47 16.59
CA ASP A 9 -32.65 -10.64 18.01
C ASP A 9 -31.67 -11.80 18.24
N ASP A 10 -31.00 -12.32 17.20
CA ASP A 10 -30.00 -13.38 17.36
C ASP A 10 -28.72 -12.83 18.01
N PRO A 11 -28.35 -13.27 19.23
CA PRO A 11 -27.15 -12.78 19.92
C PRO A 11 -25.83 -13.15 19.22
N ASN A 12 -25.87 -14.02 18.20
CA ASN A 12 -24.72 -14.33 17.34
C ASN A 12 -24.55 -13.37 16.14
N TYR A 13 -25.45 -12.43 15.93
CA TYR A 13 -25.34 -11.42 14.88
C TYR A 13 -24.97 -10.05 15.47
N PRO A 14 -23.95 -9.36 14.94
CA PRO A 14 -23.62 -8.02 15.40
C PRO A 14 -24.63 -7.00 14.86
N ASP A 15 -24.96 -6.01 15.68
CA ASP A 15 -25.63 -4.82 15.21
C ASP A 15 -24.63 -3.93 14.45
N PHE A 16 -25.07 -3.27 13.38
CA PHE A 16 -24.21 -2.39 12.59
C PHE A 16 -24.69 -0.94 12.70
N GLU A 17 -23.82 -0.06 13.16
CA GLU A 17 -24.02 1.39 13.15
C GLU A 17 -23.27 1.99 11.96
N TYR A 18 -24.01 2.64 11.06
CA TYR A 18 -23.46 3.35 9.89
C TYR A 18 -23.47 4.85 10.16
N THR A 19 -22.30 5.49 10.11
CA THR A 19 -22.15 6.93 10.36
C THR A 19 -21.64 7.63 9.10
N LEU A 20 -22.47 8.49 8.52
CA LEU A 20 -22.06 9.36 7.41
C LEU A 20 -21.49 10.66 7.96
N LEU A 21 -20.24 10.93 7.64
CA LEU A 21 -19.47 12.09 8.07
C LEU A 21 -19.17 12.98 6.87
N CYS A 22 -19.08 14.29 7.09
CA CYS A 22 -18.59 15.24 6.09
C CYS A 22 -17.28 15.83 6.57
N CYS A 23 -16.22 15.72 5.77
CA CYS A 23 -14.93 16.32 6.10
C CYS A 23 -15.04 17.84 6.08
N THR A 24 -14.66 18.50 7.18
CA THR A 24 -14.73 19.96 7.29
C THR A 24 -13.72 20.69 6.39
N ASN A 25 -12.68 19.99 5.91
CA ASN A 25 -11.64 20.56 5.06
C ASN A 25 -11.96 20.38 3.56
N CYS A 26 -12.14 19.15 3.08
CA CYS A 26 -12.39 18.88 1.65
C CYS A 26 -13.87 18.78 1.26
N ARG A 27 -14.80 18.80 2.22
CA ARG A 27 -16.26 18.65 2.02
C ARG A 27 -16.70 17.33 1.40
N GLU A 28 -15.82 16.33 1.35
CA GLU A 28 -16.18 14.99 0.89
C GLU A 28 -16.88 14.20 2.00
N ALA A 29 -17.78 13.31 1.57
CA ALA A 29 -18.45 12.38 2.46
C ALA A 29 -17.50 11.24 2.86
N SER A 30 -17.63 10.75 4.09
CA SER A 30 -16.99 9.53 4.55
C SER A 30 -18.03 8.66 5.27
N LEU A 31 -17.93 7.35 5.12
CA LEU A 31 -18.81 6.37 5.74
C LEU A 31 -17.98 5.59 6.74
N GLN A 32 -18.42 5.57 8.00
CA GLN A 32 -17.89 4.68 9.02
C GLN A 32 -18.90 3.58 9.34
N VAL A 33 -18.39 2.42 9.69
CA VAL A 33 -19.16 1.30 10.23
C VAL A 33 -18.58 0.94 11.58
N ARG A 34 -19.45 0.82 12.58
CA ARG A 34 -19.16 0.21 13.86
C ARG A 34 -19.98 -1.06 13.98
N GLU A 35 -19.29 -2.15 14.29
CA GLU A 35 -19.90 -3.43 14.64
C GLU A 35 -20.15 -3.41 16.15
N HIS A 36 -21.33 -3.82 16.58
CA HIS A 36 -21.68 -3.94 17.99
C HIS A 36 -21.94 -5.41 18.27
N TRP A 37 -20.94 -6.12 18.81
CA TRP A 37 -21.14 -7.46 19.32
C TRP A 37 -21.71 -7.40 20.72
N VAL A 38 -22.66 -8.29 21.03
CA VAL A 38 -23.29 -8.42 22.37
C VAL A 38 -22.25 -8.61 23.48
N PHE A 39 -21.08 -9.17 23.14
CA PHE A 39 -19.98 -9.45 24.06
C PHE A 39 -18.79 -8.50 23.93
N ASP A 40 -18.87 -7.47 23.08
CA ASP A 40 -17.72 -6.59 22.87
C ASP A 40 -17.51 -5.58 24.00
N THR A 41 -16.26 -5.16 24.12
CA THR A 41 -15.93 -4.02 24.98
C THR A 41 -16.46 -2.72 24.33
N PRO A 42 -16.97 -1.75 25.09
CA PRO A 42 -17.58 -0.51 24.57
C PRO A 42 -16.60 0.44 23.82
N ASN A 43 -15.39 -0.02 23.47
CA ASN A 43 -14.32 0.76 22.88
C ASN A 43 -13.93 0.32 21.45
N GLU A 44 -14.77 -0.44 20.74
CA GLU A 44 -14.52 -0.70 19.31
C GLU A 44 -14.52 0.62 18.50
N ILE A 45 -13.39 0.87 17.84
CA ILE A 45 -13.17 2.07 17.03
C ILE A 45 -13.90 1.89 15.69
N PRO A 46 -14.77 2.84 15.27
CA PRO A 46 -15.42 2.78 13.96
C PRO A 46 -14.41 2.65 12.81
N LYS A 47 -14.70 1.78 11.84
CA LYS A 47 -13.87 1.55 10.66
C LYS A 47 -14.39 2.40 9.50
N PHE A 48 -13.53 3.11 8.77
CA PHE A 48 -13.91 3.80 7.55
C PHE A 48 -14.15 2.80 6.40
N VAL A 49 -15.34 2.85 5.81
CA VAL A 49 -15.74 2.09 4.62
C VAL A 49 -15.72 2.96 3.37
N TYR A 50 -15.94 4.27 3.53
CA TYR A 50 -15.78 5.27 2.47
C TYR A 50 -15.06 6.52 3.02
N PRO A 51 -14.11 7.14 2.30
CA PRO A 51 -13.43 6.55 1.15
C PRO A 51 -12.83 5.20 1.56
N ALA A 52 -13.02 4.20 0.69
CA ALA A 52 -12.52 2.86 0.96
C ALA A 52 -11.00 2.93 1.05
N ARG A 53 -10.40 2.04 1.85
CA ARG A 53 -8.95 1.89 1.87
C ARG A 53 -8.44 1.78 0.45
N ARG A 54 -7.42 2.58 0.12
CA ARG A 54 -6.77 2.53 -1.18
C ARG A 54 -6.19 1.13 -1.35
N GLN A 55 -6.76 0.35 -2.26
CA GLN A 55 -6.21 -0.94 -2.65
C GLN A 55 -5.14 -0.72 -3.72
N LEU A 56 -4.08 -1.51 -3.66
CA LEU A 56 -3.10 -1.55 -4.74
C LEU A 56 -3.77 -1.98 -6.05
N SER A 57 -3.29 -1.42 -7.17
CA SER A 57 -3.80 -1.79 -8.50
C SER A 57 -3.68 -3.29 -8.74
N THR A 58 -4.61 -3.84 -9.53
CA THR A 58 -4.52 -5.23 -10.02
C THR A 58 -3.31 -5.48 -10.91
N ASP A 59 -2.67 -4.41 -11.43
CA ASP A 59 -1.41 -4.48 -12.18
C ASP A 59 -0.21 -4.90 -11.32
N VAL A 60 -0.26 -4.67 -10.00
CA VAL A 60 0.78 -5.15 -9.06
C VAL A 60 0.61 -6.67 -8.88
N PRO A 61 1.65 -7.51 -9.01
CA PRO A 61 1.56 -8.95 -8.82
C PRO A 61 0.87 -9.36 -7.51
N ALA A 62 0.06 -10.43 -7.57
CA ALA A 62 -0.77 -10.86 -6.43
C ALA A 62 0.04 -11.18 -5.17
N GLU A 63 1.24 -11.75 -5.34
CA GLU A 63 2.14 -12.05 -4.23
C GLU A 63 2.62 -10.77 -3.55
N LEU A 64 3.05 -9.76 -4.31
CA LEU A 64 3.48 -8.47 -3.76
C LEU A 64 2.34 -7.71 -3.08
N ARG A 65 1.11 -7.78 -3.63
CA ARG A 65 -0.06 -7.21 -2.95
C ARG A 65 -0.30 -7.87 -1.59
N ARG A 66 -0.13 -9.19 -1.50
CA ARG A 66 -0.30 -9.94 -0.24
C ARG A 66 0.76 -9.53 0.79
N GLU A 67 2.03 -9.46 0.38
CA GLU A 67 3.13 -9.04 1.27
C GLU A 67 2.91 -7.61 1.80
N PHE A 68 2.47 -6.69 0.94
CA PHE A 68 2.18 -5.32 1.34
C PHE A 68 0.95 -5.20 2.25
N GLU A 69 -0.10 -5.99 2.00
CA GLU A 69 -1.29 -6.01 2.87
C GLU A 69 -0.98 -6.58 4.25
N GLU A 70 -0.05 -7.53 4.35
CA GLU A 70 0.47 -8.01 5.63
C GLU A 70 1.23 -6.89 6.37
N ALA A 71 2.02 -6.07 5.66
CA ALA A 71 2.66 -4.89 6.26
C ALA A 71 1.65 -3.89 6.83
N ARG A 72 0.56 -3.62 6.11
CA ARG A 72 -0.57 -2.77 6.57
C ARG A 72 -1.24 -3.36 7.80
N THR A 73 -1.51 -4.66 7.79
CA THR A 73 -2.11 -5.37 8.92
C THR A 73 -1.24 -5.23 10.18
N CYS A 74 0.09 -5.36 10.06
CA CYS A 74 1.01 -5.11 11.17
C CYS A 74 0.92 -3.68 11.71
N PHE A 75 0.79 -2.69 10.82
CA PHE A 75 0.70 -1.29 11.22
C PHE A 75 -0.59 -0.99 12.00
N GLU A 76 -1.71 -1.54 11.54
CA GLU A 76 -3.01 -1.43 12.21
C GLU A 76 -3.01 -2.10 13.58
N ALA A 77 -2.32 -3.22 13.71
CA ALA A 77 -2.06 -3.90 14.98
C ALA A 77 -1.05 -3.15 15.89
N LYS A 78 -0.57 -1.96 15.48
CA LYS A 78 0.46 -1.17 16.17
C LYS A 78 1.80 -1.89 16.32
N ALA A 79 2.06 -2.90 15.48
CA ALA A 79 3.30 -3.65 15.43
C ALA A 79 4.30 -2.97 14.47
N TYR A 80 4.71 -1.73 14.79
CA TYR A 80 5.51 -0.88 13.89
C TYR A 80 6.84 -1.50 13.46
N THR A 81 7.50 -2.23 14.35
CA THR A 81 8.71 -3.00 14.02
C THR A 81 8.43 -4.09 12.98
N ALA A 82 7.30 -4.79 13.09
CA ALA A 82 6.91 -5.79 12.11
C ALA A 82 6.52 -5.15 10.77
N THR A 83 5.87 -3.99 10.79
CA THR A 83 5.55 -3.22 9.58
C THR A 83 6.78 -2.96 8.72
N VAL A 84 7.86 -2.43 9.31
CA VAL A 84 9.08 -2.12 8.52
C VAL A 84 9.80 -3.38 8.02
N VAL A 85 9.67 -4.50 8.73
CA VAL A 85 10.20 -5.80 8.28
C VAL A 85 9.40 -6.32 7.08
N MET A 86 8.08 -6.19 7.10
CA MET A 86 7.22 -6.57 5.97
C MET A 86 7.39 -5.63 4.76
N VAL A 87 7.62 -4.34 4.99
CA VAL A 87 8.03 -3.40 3.94
C VAL A 87 9.34 -3.86 3.29
N ARG A 88 10.36 -4.20 4.09
CA ARG A 88 11.64 -4.73 3.58
C ARG A 88 11.43 -6.01 2.74
N ARG A 89 10.58 -6.93 3.18
CA ARG A 89 10.23 -8.15 2.44
C ARG A 89 9.50 -7.84 1.12
N THR A 90 8.64 -6.83 1.12
CA THR A 90 7.99 -6.33 -0.09
C THR A 90 9.02 -5.79 -1.10
N LEU A 91 10.00 -5.02 -0.65
CA LEU A 91 11.10 -4.53 -1.50
C LEU A 91 11.93 -5.68 -2.10
N GLU A 92 12.22 -6.70 -1.30
CA GLU A 92 12.91 -7.91 -1.80
C GLU A 92 12.08 -8.60 -2.89
N GLY A 93 10.77 -8.72 -2.67
CA GLY A 93 9.83 -9.27 -3.64
C GLY A 93 9.80 -8.50 -4.95
N ILE A 94 9.85 -7.16 -4.91
CA ILE A 94 9.90 -6.33 -6.13
C ILE A 94 11.12 -6.71 -6.99
N GLY A 95 12.29 -6.84 -6.37
CA GLY A 95 13.48 -7.24 -7.10
C GLY A 95 13.35 -8.66 -7.66
N VAL A 96 12.83 -9.61 -6.88
CA VAL A 96 12.60 -11.00 -7.33
C VAL A 96 11.66 -11.05 -8.54
N ASP A 97 10.56 -10.29 -8.52
CA ASP A 97 9.57 -10.23 -9.60
C ASP A 97 10.16 -9.65 -10.91
N ASN A 98 11.20 -8.82 -10.79
CA ASN A 98 11.91 -8.22 -11.93
C ASN A 98 13.22 -8.96 -12.25
N ASP A 99 13.36 -10.23 -11.88
CA ASP A 99 14.54 -11.08 -12.13
C ASP A 99 15.85 -10.60 -11.46
N ILE A 100 15.75 -9.70 -10.48
CA ILE A 100 16.87 -9.14 -9.73
C ILE A 100 16.92 -9.80 -8.35
N ASN A 101 17.69 -10.88 -8.25
CA ASN A 101 17.76 -11.74 -7.04
C ASN A 101 19.00 -11.50 -6.17
N ASP A 102 19.67 -10.36 -6.34
CA ASP A 102 20.91 -10.04 -5.63
C ASP A 102 20.72 -9.95 -4.12
N ARG A 103 21.70 -10.45 -3.39
CA ARG A 103 21.74 -10.38 -1.92
C ARG A 103 23.05 -9.75 -1.45
N PRO A 104 23.01 -8.89 -0.42
CA PRO A 104 21.85 -8.43 0.35
C PRO A 104 20.97 -7.42 -0.41
N LEU A 105 19.79 -7.05 0.13
CA LEU A 105 18.85 -6.06 -0.44
C LEU A 105 19.52 -4.76 -0.92
N ALA A 106 20.61 -4.31 -0.28
CA ALA A 106 21.39 -3.16 -0.76
C ALA A 106 21.92 -3.35 -2.19
N ARG A 107 22.46 -4.53 -2.52
CA ARG A 107 22.92 -4.84 -3.89
C ARG A 107 21.75 -4.97 -4.84
N GLN A 108 20.62 -5.50 -4.36
CA GLN A 108 19.39 -5.59 -5.14
C GLN A 108 18.91 -4.20 -5.55
N ILE A 109 18.87 -3.24 -4.62
CA ILE A 109 18.48 -1.85 -4.87
C ILE A 109 19.43 -1.18 -5.87
N GLU A 110 20.74 -1.33 -5.68
CA GLU A 110 21.71 -0.80 -6.64
C GLU A 110 21.53 -1.43 -8.02
N ARG A 111 21.25 -2.73 -8.10
CA ARG A 111 21.00 -3.37 -9.38
C ARG A 111 19.72 -2.89 -10.05
N MET A 112 18.62 -2.76 -9.30
CA MET A 112 17.36 -2.15 -9.76
C MET A 112 17.60 -0.76 -10.34
N LYS A 113 18.47 0.03 -9.71
CA LYS A 113 18.88 1.35 -10.21
C LYS A 113 19.70 1.26 -11.50
N THR A 114 20.71 0.39 -11.56
CA THR A 114 21.56 0.25 -12.75
C THR A 114 20.82 -0.29 -13.97
N GLU A 115 19.82 -1.14 -13.77
CA GLU A 115 18.95 -1.66 -14.83
C GLU A 115 17.83 -0.67 -15.22
N GLY A 116 17.77 0.49 -14.56
CA GLY A 116 16.78 1.55 -14.84
C GLY A 116 15.36 1.17 -14.42
N LEU A 117 15.20 0.20 -13.52
CA LEU A 117 13.90 -0.13 -12.93
C LEU A 117 13.44 0.98 -11.98
N ILE A 118 14.38 1.57 -11.25
CA ILE A 118 14.17 2.70 -10.34
C ILE A 118 15.18 3.81 -10.64
N ASP A 119 14.81 5.06 -10.38
CA ASP A 119 15.73 6.19 -10.47
C ASP A 119 16.57 6.37 -9.19
N ASN A 120 17.49 7.34 -9.21
CA ASN A 120 18.37 7.61 -8.07
C ASN A 120 17.59 8.06 -6.82
N SER A 121 16.52 8.83 -6.98
CA SER A 121 15.72 9.28 -5.83
C SER A 121 15.04 8.08 -5.18
N ILE A 122 14.40 7.22 -5.97
CA ILE A 122 13.76 6.01 -5.47
C ILE A 122 14.78 5.06 -4.81
N ALA A 123 15.99 4.94 -5.36
CA ALA A 123 17.04 4.12 -4.76
C ALA A 123 17.46 4.63 -3.37
N GLU A 124 17.63 5.95 -3.19
CA GLU A 124 17.96 6.55 -1.89
C GLU A 124 16.86 6.31 -0.85
N TRP A 125 15.59 6.39 -1.26
CA TRP A 125 14.45 6.04 -0.41
C TRP A 125 14.45 4.56 -0.04
N ALA A 126 14.60 3.65 -1.01
CA ALA A 126 14.63 2.21 -0.77
C ALA A 126 15.78 1.80 0.18
N ASP A 127 16.93 2.47 0.08
CA ASP A 127 18.06 2.25 0.98
C ASP A 127 17.77 2.72 2.40
N SER A 128 17.06 3.84 2.55
CA SER A 128 16.59 4.36 3.84
C SER A 128 15.61 3.38 4.49
N LEU A 129 14.65 2.84 3.72
CA LEU A 129 13.72 1.81 4.18
C LEU A 129 14.44 0.51 4.57
N ARG A 130 15.44 0.08 3.79
CA ARG A 130 16.28 -1.07 4.14
C ARG A 130 17.01 -0.84 5.46
N ALA A 131 17.58 0.34 5.68
CA ALA A 131 18.27 0.67 6.93
C ALA A 131 17.30 0.63 8.13
N LEU A 132 16.11 1.19 7.97
CA LEU A 132 15.04 1.16 8.98
C LEU A 132 14.56 -0.27 9.26
N GLY A 133 14.30 -1.06 8.22
CA GLY A 133 13.89 -2.47 8.35
C GLY A 133 14.95 -3.34 9.03
N ASN A 134 16.23 -3.11 8.72
CA ASN A 134 17.34 -3.79 9.40
C ASN A 134 17.40 -3.42 10.90
N GLN A 135 17.14 -2.15 11.26
CA GLN A 135 17.05 -1.74 12.67
C GLN A 135 15.90 -2.41 13.39
N GLY A 136 14.76 -2.60 12.71
CA GLY A 136 13.61 -3.32 13.25
C GLY A 136 13.85 -4.83 13.41
N ALA A 137 14.58 -5.46 12.49
CA ALA A 137 14.86 -6.89 12.52
C ALA A 137 15.92 -7.29 13.57
N HIS A 138 16.80 -6.37 13.96
CA HIS A 138 17.84 -6.63 14.96
C HIS A 138 17.44 -6.05 16.32
N PHE A 139 17.75 -6.79 17.40
CA PHE A 139 17.55 -6.31 18.77
C PHE A 139 18.55 -5.20 19.09
N THR A 140 18.24 -3.97 18.68
CA THR A 140 19.09 -2.78 18.84
C THR A 140 18.67 -1.90 20.02
N GLY A 141 17.57 -2.24 20.70
CA GLY A 141 16.98 -1.46 21.81
C GLY A 141 16.22 -0.21 21.36
N ARG A 142 16.23 0.14 20.07
CA ARG A 142 15.48 1.26 19.50
C ARG A 142 14.17 0.73 18.91
N GLN A 143 13.03 1.23 19.41
CA GLN A 143 11.73 0.94 18.82
C GLN A 143 11.50 1.79 17.57
N VAL A 144 10.84 1.21 16.57
CA VAL A 144 10.37 1.93 15.39
C VAL A 144 9.17 2.77 15.79
N SER A 145 9.20 4.07 15.46
CA SER A 145 8.08 4.97 15.76
C SER A 145 6.89 4.69 14.84
N ARG A 146 5.70 5.18 15.23
CA ARG A 146 4.52 5.11 14.37
C ARG A 146 4.75 5.88 13.07
N GLU A 147 5.39 7.03 13.17
CA GLU A 147 5.72 7.92 12.06
C GLU A 147 6.65 7.21 11.07
N ASP A 148 7.76 6.62 11.55
CA ASP A 148 8.70 5.89 10.71
C ASP A 148 8.03 4.71 9.99
N ALA A 149 7.15 3.98 10.68
CA ALA A 149 6.42 2.86 10.09
C ALA A 149 5.37 3.30 9.06
N ASN A 150 4.72 4.44 9.29
CA ASN A 150 3.77 5.03 8.34
C ASN A 150 4.49 5.47 7.07
N ASP A 151 5.58 6.22 7.23
CA ASP A 151 6.42 6.66 6.11
C ASP A 151 6.90 5.46 5.30
N ALA A 152 7.35 4.39 5.98
CA ALA A 152 7.78 3.17 5.31
C ALA A 152 6.68 2.50 4.46
N LEU A 153 5.44 2.49 4.95
CA LEU A 153 4.30 1.98 4.19
C LEU A 153 3.97 2.85 2.98
N ASP A 154 3.91 4.17 3.18
CA ASP A 154 3.57 5.13 2.13
C ASP A 154 4.59 5.06 0.98
N PHE A 155 5.88 4.96 1.31
CA PHE A 155 6.93 4.80 0.30
C PHE A 155 6.87 3.46 -0.42
N ALA A 156 6.61 2.36 0.29
CA ALA A 156 6.47 1.05 -0.34
C ALA A 156 5.26 1.00 -1.29
N GLU A 157 4.14 1.63 -0.92
CA GLU A 157 2.97 1.77 -1.79
C GLU A 157 3.31 2.57 -3.05
N ALA A 158 3.94 3.73 -2.89
CA ALA A 158 4.33 4.59 -4.00
C ALA A 158 5.30 3.87 -4.96
N LEU A 159 6.20 3.05 -4.44
CA LEU A 159 7.14 2.27 -5.25
C LEU A 159 6.43 1.20 -6.09
N LEU A 160 5.50 0.47 -5.49
CA LEU A 160 4.68 -0.53 -6.21
C LEU A 160 3.88 0.14 -7.32
N ASP A 161 3.26 1.30 -7.05
CA ASP A 161 2.54 2.07 -8.06
C ASP A 161 3.46 2.55 -9.19
N HIS A 162 4.65 3.03 -8.85
CA HIS A 162 5.63 3.49 -9.83
C HIS A 162 6.03 2.37 -10.81
N ILE A 163 6.44 1.22 -10.28
CA ILE A 163 6.97 0.12 -11.07
C ILE A 163 5.89 -0.56 -11.90
N TYR A 164 4.71 -0.85 -11.32
CA TYR A 164 3.70 -1.68 -11.98
C TYR A 164 2.58 -0.90 -12.65
N VAL A 165 2.24 0.30 -12.15
CA VAL A 165 1.09 1.06 -12.65
C VAL A 165 1.54 2.17 -13.58
N TYR A 166 2.41 3.07 -13.10
CA TYR A 166 2.79 4.26 -13.86
C TYR A 166 3.68 3.91 -15.06
N LYS A 167 4.63 2.98 -14.92
CA LYS A 167 5.46 2.51 -16.03
C LYS A 167 4.62 1.93 -17.17
N LYS A 168 3.68 1.04 -16.85
CA LYS A 168 2.74 0.45 -17.84
C LYS A 168 1.87 1.52 -18.52
N ARG A 169 1.27 2.43 -17.75
CA ARG A 169 0.47 3.53 -18.29
C ARG A 169 1.28 4.44 -19.21
N PHE A 170 2.54 4.69 -18.88
CA PHE A 170 3.44 5.48 -19.70
C PHE A 170 3.77 4.78 -21.03
N GLU A 171 4.03 3.47 -21.00
CA GLU A 171 4.25 2.67 -22.21
C GLU A 171 3.02 2.64 -23.12
N GLU A 172 1.82 2.48 -22.55
CA GLU A 172 0.56 2.56 -23.28
C GLU A 172 0.36 3.94 -23.91
N PHE A 173 0.63 5.00 -23.16
CA PHE A 173 0.58 6.37 -23.67
C PHE A 173 1.54 6.58 -24.85
N ARG A 174 2.79 6.09 -24.73
CA ARG A 174 3.79 6.18 -25.80
C ARG A 174 3.33 5.45 -27.07
N LYS A 175 2.85 4.20 -26.92
CA LYS A 175 2.30 3.41 -28.04
C LYS A 175 1.14 4.12 -28.73
N ARG A 176 0.23 4.75 -27.97
CA ARG A 176 -0.90 5.52 -28.54
C ARG A 176 -0.45 6.74 -29.34
N ASN A 177 0.63 7.42 -28.93
CA ASN A 177 1.12 8.61 -29.63
C ASN A 177 1.95 8.26 -30.87
N GLU A 178 2.72 7.19 -30.82
CA GLU A 178 3.46 6.67 -32.00
C GLU A 178 2.49 6.16 -33.09
N ALA A 179 1.32 5.65 -32.71
CA ALA A 179 0.28 5.19 -33.63
C ALA A 179 -0.59 6.31 -34.25
N LYS A 180 -0.45 7.58 -33.80
CA LYS A 180 -1.19 8.69 -34.40
C LYS A 180 -0.48 9.14 -35.70
N PRO A 181 -1.14 9.09 -36.87
CA PRO A 181 -0.56 9.62 -38.08
C PRO A 181 -0.34 11.13 -37.94
N ALA A 182 0.74 11.64 -38.54
CA ALA A 182 1.04 13.07 -38.57
C ALA A 182 -0.19 13.83 -39.10
N SER A 183 -0.67 14.80 -38.32
CA SER A 183 -1.75 15.69 -38.73
C SER A 183 -1.37 16.34 -40.07
N PRO A 184 -2.25 16.31 -41.09
CA PRO A 184 -1.93 16.86 -42.40
C PRO A 184 -1.61 18.35 -42.27
N PRO A 185 -0.64 18.87 -43.06
CA PRO A 185 -0.25 20.27 -42.97
C PRO A 185 -1.48 21.15 -43.24
N VAL A 186 -1.74 22.06 -42.29
CA VAL A 186 -2.75 23.11 -42.46
C VAL A 186 -2.31 23.96 -43.66
N ARG A 187 -3.03 23.85 -44.77
CA ARG A 187 -2.82 24.71 -45.94
C ARG A 187 -3.31 26.11 -45.61
N SER A 188 -2.39 27.06 -45.55
CA SER A 188 -2.64 28.51 -45.59
C SER A 188 -3.00 28.97 -46.99
#